data_AF-A0A3C0S8A6-F1
#
_entry.id   AF-A0A3C0S8A6-F1
#
_cell.length_a   1.000
_cell.length_b   1.000
_cell.length_c   1.000
_cell.angle_alpha   90.00
_cell.angle_beta   90.00
_cell.angle_gamma   90.00
#
_symmetry.space_group_name_H-M   'P 1'
#
loop_
_entity.id
_entity.type
_entity.pdbx_description
1 polymer ?
#
loop_
_entity_poly.entity_id
_entity_poly.type
_entity_poly.pdbx_seq_one_letter_code
_entity_poly.pdbx_strand_id
1 'polypeptide(L)'
;MQFFSFHFARFLGISALISLLGVASSPVAADSNELRPFTNNPIVAIVDGEPVVLEDLKNAQIHDAMVQLYKMQSQVLKEKVLNKLAKSHPELKLTDAPLPSQDDVTRFYTNTPGIKEMGTLEKMRAEITEYLKKVYASAYLEERYQLAIEKGWANVYLQAPLEFKLKAEINTAMLWSDEGDSSSRRVFLLEYSDFQCPFCKRVQGTLDKLRKLYSKEVQFGYRHFPLEFHKEAKYMAESVECARDQGRFWELQKLFYDNKDPVSRTNLHQFAKKAGVKNMRRFQTCLKERKYKDRVSSDLREGMKLGIRGTPTFILGTYDPETRTVHGELMSGAVSLEKFKASIEKYLSISRAEANLSR
;
A
#
# COMPACT_ATOMS: atom_id res chain seq x y z
N MET A 1 -54.85 -6.53 55.42
CA MET A 1 -54.92 -7.31 56.67
C MET A 1 -53.54 -7.29 57.30
N GLN A 2 -53.48 -6.76 58.54
CA GLN A 2 -52.45 -6.89 59.58
C GLN A 2 -50.98 -6.56 59.26
N PHE A 3 -50.17 -5.95 60.12
CA PHE A 3 -50.22 -4.95 61.19
C PHE A 3 -48.90 -5.11 61.97
N PHE A 4 -48.24 -3.99 62.31
CA PHE A 4 -47.31 -3.79 63.44
C PHE A 4 -45.97 -4.57 63.44
N SER A 5 -44.84 -4.01 63.85
CA SER A 5 -44.62 -3.16 65.02
C SER A 5 -43.42 -2.22 64.89
N PHE A 6 -43.61 -1.00 65.41
CA PHE A 6 -42.57 -0.07 65.85
C PHE A 6 -42.00 -0.53 67.21
N HIS A 7 -40.69 -0.35 67.41
CA HIS A 7 -40.12 -0.15 68.74
C HIS A 7 -39.11 0.98 68.75
N PHE A 8 -39.22 1.79 69.79
CA PHE A 8 -38.57 3.06 70.06
C PHE A 8 -37.56 2.86 71.18
N ALA A 9 -36.37 3.49 71.10
CA ALA A 9 -35.52 4.06 72.17
C ALA A 9 -34.02 3.85 71.88
N ARG A 10 -33.23 4.90 71.57
CA ARG A 10 -32.56 5.89 72.47
C ARG A 10 -31.39 5.30 73.29
N PHE A 11 -30.13 5.54 72.89
CA PHE A 11 -29.14 6.43 73.56
C PHE A 11 -27.70 6.28 73.00
N LEU A 12 -27.01 7.43 73.06
CA LEU A 12 -25.60 7.79 72.81
C LEU A 12 -24.49 6.72 72.90
N GLY A 13 -23.42 6.90 72.10
CA GLY A 13 -22.08 6.42 72.45
C GLY A 13 -21.01 6.44 71.36
N ILE A 14 -20.41 7.61 71.10
CA ILE A 14 -18.95 7.88 70.97
C ILE A 14 -18.11 7.02 69.98
N SER A 15 -17.62 7.72 68.94
CA SER A 15 -16.28 7.72 68.33
C SER A 15 -15.37 6.47 68.35
N ALA A 16 -14.95 6.02 67.16
CA ALA A 16 -13.56 5.98 66.67
C ALA A 16 -13.49 5.05 65.43
N LEU A 17 -13.29 5.59 64.24
CA LEU A 17 -12.00 5.62 63.51
C LEU A 17 -11.48 4.23 63.06
N ILE A 18 -11.56 4.00 61.75
CA ILE A 18 -10.49 3.58 60.81
C ILE A 18 -11.17 2.87 59.64
N SER A 19 -11.50 3.62 58.59
CA SER A 19 -11.87 3.05 57.30
C SER A 19 -10.58 2.75 56.54
N LEU A 20 -10.09 1.52 56.68
CA LEU A 20 -9.14 0.93 55.74
C LEU A 20 -9.88 0.76 54.40
N LEU A 21 -9.74 1.74 53.52
CA LEU A 21 -10.00 1.56 52.09
C LEU A 21 -8.92 0.61 51.57
N GLY A 22 -9.23 -0.69 51.62
CA GLY A 22 -8.51 -1.68 50.85
C GLY A 22 -8.66 -1.35 49.37
N VAL A 23 -7.62 -0.75 48.80
CA VAL A 23 -7.43 -0.73 47.35
C VAL A 23 -7.24 -2.19 46.95
N ALA A 24 -8.31 -2.82 46.47
CA ALA A 24 -8.21 -4.08 45.76
C ALA A 24 -7.46 -3.79 44.46
N SER A 25 -6.13 -3.82 44.52
CA SER A 25 -5.29 -4.00 43.35
C SER A 25 -5.62 -5.39 42.81
N SER A 26 -6.47 -5.46 41.78
CA SER A 26 -6.65 -6.67 41.01
C SER A 26 -5.27 -7.14 40.55
N PRO A 27 -4.79 -8.33 40.95
CA PRO A 27 -3.63 -8.88 40.31
C PRO A 27 -4.10 -9.22 38.90
N VAL A 28 -3.60 -8.50 37.89
CA VAL A 28 -3.49 -9.09 36.56
C VAL A 28 -2.51 -10.23 36.75
N ALA A 29 -3.05 -11.39 37.12
CA ALA A 29 -2.32 -12.64 37.15
C ALA A 29 -1.90 -12.91 35.70
N ALA A 30 -0.68 -12.51 35.36
CA ALA A 30 0.06 -13.11 34.26
C ALA A 30 0.43 -14.53 34.70
N ASP A 31 -0.58 -15.40 34.72
CA ASP A 31 -0.41 -16.82 34.98
C ASP A 31 -0.64 -17.59 33.68
N SER A 32 0.48 -17.99 33.07
CA SER A 32 0.66 -19.28 32.38
C SER A 32 2.03 -19.24 31.71
N ASN A 33 2.96 -20.04 32.20
CA ASN A 33 4.26 -20.32 31.61
C ASN A 33 4.16 -21.17 30.31
N GLU A 34 3.01 -21.12 29.64
CA GLU A 34 2.80 -21.71 28.33
C GLU A 34 3.26 -20.71 27.27
N LEU A 35 4.19 -21.14 26.42
CA LEU A 35 4.55 -20.42 25.20
C LEU A 35 3.29 -20.31 24.33
N ARG A 36 2.57 -19.19 24.45
CA ARG A 36 1.44 -18.90 23.56
C ARG A 36 1.99 -18.76 22.14
N PRO A 37 1.34 -19.37 21.13
CA PRO A 37 1.68 -19.12 19.74
C PRO A 37 1.69 -17.60 19.50
N PHE A 38 2.74 -17.12 18.85
CA PHE A 38 2.81 -15.73 18.40
C PHE A 38 1.59 -15.45 17.52
N THR A 39 0.79 -14.44 17.89
CA THR A 39 -0.27 -13.91 17.02
C THR A 39 0.26 -12.70 16.27
N ASN A 40 0.07 -12.69 14.96
CA ASN A 40 0.43 -11.57 14.10
C ASN A 40 -0.54 -10.38 14.23
N ASN A 41 -1.69 -10.57 14.88
CA ASN A 41 -2.71 -9.54 15.05
C ASN A 41 -3.21 -9.46 16.50
N PRO A 42 -2.37 -9.01 17.45
CA PRO A 42 -2.77 -8.89 18.85
C PRO A 42 -3.82 -7.78 19.05
N ILE A 43 -4.63 -7.90 20.10
CA ILE A 43 -5.43 -6.78 20.62
C ILE A 43 -4.47 -5.73 21.18
N VAL A 44 -4.56 -4.51 20.68
CA VAL A 44 -3.72 -3.36 21.06
C VAL A 44 -4.44 -2.37 21.96
N ALA A 45 -5.78 -2.34 21.93
CA ALA A 45 -6.59 -1.59 22.89
C ALA A 45 -7.99 -2.22 23.03
N ILE A 46 -8.72 -1.83 24.07
CA ILE A 46 -10.15 -2.10 24.21
C ILE A 46 -10.82 -0.75 24.48
N VAL A 47 -11.81 -0.39 23.68
CA VAL A 47 -12.56 0.88 23.78
C VAL A 47 -14.03 0.54 23.97
N ASP A 48 -14.60 0.86 25.13
CA ASP A 48 -16.00 0.55 25.50
C ASP A 48 -16.39 -0.93 25.31
N GLY A 49 -15.42 -1.84 25.50
CA GLY A 49 -15.62 -3.28 25.33
C GLY A 49 -15.32 -3.80 23.93
N GLU A 50 -15.12 -2.92 22.95
CA GLU A 50 -14.72 -3.28 21.58
C GLU A 50 -13.20 -3.37 21.46
N PRO A 51 -12.64 -4.52 21.02
CA PRO A 51 -11.20 -4.66 20.84
C PRO A 51 -10.73 -3.91 19.60
N VAL A 52 -9.65 -3.13 19.75
CA VAL A 52 -8.83 -2.63 18.65
C VAL A 52 -7.67 -3.60 18.49
N VAL A 53 -7.47 -4.13 17.30
CA VAL A 53 -6.37 -5.05 16.97
C VAL A 53 -5.26 -4.36 16.20
N LEU A 54 -4.07 -4.95 16.15
CA LEU A 54 -2.90 -4.36 15.50
C LEU A 54 -3.18 -4.02 14.02
N GLU A 55 -3.97 -4.84 13.33
CA GLU A 55 -4.41 -4.58 11.95
C GLU A 55 -5.31 -3.35 11.81
N ASP A 56 -6.04 -2.93 12.85
CA ASP A 56 -6.86 -1.70 12.80
C ASP A 56 -5.99 -0.44 12.72
N LEU A 57 -4.74 -0.52 13.15
CA LEU A 57 -3.78 0.58 13.07
C LEU A 57 -3.17 0.74 11.68
N LYS A 58 -3.48 -0.16 10.74
CA LYS A 58 -2.78 -0.29 9.47
C LYS A 58 -3.11 0.84 8.51
N ASN A 59 -2.06 1.33 7.88
CA ASN A 59 -2.11 2.18 6.69
C ASN A 59 -1.00 1.75 5.75
N ALA A 60 -0.87 2.36 4.57
CA ALA A 60 0.16 1.98 3.61
C ALA A 60 1.59 1.98 4.18
N GLN A 61 1.97 3.02 4.92
CA GLN A 61 3.31 3.12 5.50
C GLN A 61 3.55 2.03 6.54
N ILE A 62 2.57 1.78 7.41
CA ILE A 62 2.65 0.73 8.43
C ILE A 62 2.68 -0.65 7.75
N HIS A 63 1.87 -0.88 6.72
CA HIS A 63 1.90 -2.13 5.96
C HIS A 63 3.24 -2.37 5.28
N ASP A 64 3.81 -1.37 4.61
CA ASP A 64 5.14 -1.46 4.00
C ASP A 64 6.20 -1.79 5.05
N ALA A 65 6.14 -1.14 6.23
CA ALA A 65 7.03 -1.42 7.34
C ALA A 65 6.82 -2.85 7.89
N MET A 66 5.58 -3.33 8.01
CA MET A 66 5.27 -4.69 8.44
C MET A 66 5.79 -5.73 7.44
N VAL A 67 5.68 -5.46 6.13
CA VAL A 67 6.23 -6.34 5.08
C VAL A 67 7.75 -6.37 5.15
N GLN A 68 8.41 -5.22 5.33
CA GLN A 68 9.86 -5.16 5.52
C GLN A 68 10.30 -5.91 6.78
N LEU A 69 9.61 -5.69 7.90
CA LEU A 69 9.85 -6.38 9.17
C LEU A 69 9.71 -7.89 9.00
N TYR A 70 8.61 -8.34 8.40
CA TYR A 70 8.36 -9.75 8.12
C TYR A 70 9.49 -10.38 7.28
N LYS A 71 9.98 -9.69 6.24
CA LYS A 71 11.10 -10.19 5.42
C LYS A 71 12.38 -10.36 6.25
N MET A 72 12.72 -9.37 7.08
CA MET A 72 13.88 -9.44 7.97
C MET A 72 13.75 -10.57 9.00
N GLN A 73 12.58 -10.67 9.64
CA GLN A 73 12.28 -11.73 10.60
C GLN A 73 12.34 -13.12 9.96
N SER A 74 11.77 -13.29 8.76
CA SER A 74 11.78 -14.55 8.02
C SER A 74 13.19 -15.02 7.69
N GLN A 75 14.07 -14.09 7.27
CA GLN A 75 15.47 -14.40 6.98
C GLN A 75 16.20 -14.89 8.23
N VAL A 76 16.07 -14.17 9.36
CA VAL A 76 16.72 -14.54 10.62
C VAL A 76 16.13 -15.84 11.19
N LEU A 77 14.81 -16.04 11.06
CA LEU A 77 14.14 -17.25 11.50
C LEU A 77 14.68 -18.48 10.78
N LYS A 78 14.81 -18.41 9.45
CA LYS A 78 15.40 -19.48 8.64
C LYS A 78 16.77 -19.90 9.17
N GLU A 79 17.67 -18.93 9.35
CA GLU A 79 19.02 -19.19 9.87
C GLU A 79 18.97 -19.86 11.25
N LYS A 80 18.14 -19.35 12.17
CA LYS A 80 17.99 -19.93 13.50
C LYS A 80 17.42 -21.35 13.48
N VAL A 81 16.45 -21.62 12.61
CA VAL A 81 15.86 -22.96 12.45
C VAL A 81 16.93 -23.94 11.97
N LEU A 82 17.62 -23.62 10.88
CA LEU A 82 18.67 -24.49 10.34
C LEU A 82 19.79 -24.73 11.34
N ASN A 83 20.26 -23.69 12.03
CA ASN A 83 21.31 -23.83 13.05
C ASN A 83 20.88 -24.68 14.25
N LYS A 84 19.61 -24.62 14.66
CA LYS A 84 19.06 -25.49 15.71
C LYS A 84 19.00 -26.95 15.27
N LEU A 85 18.61 -27.19 14.03
CA LEU A 85 18.47 -28.53 13.47
C LEU A 85 19.81 -29.16 13.07
N ALA A 86 20.86 -28.37 12.83
CA ALA A 86 22.16 -28.86 12.34
C ALA A 86 22.77 -30.00 13.18
N LYS A 87 22.50 -30.03 14.50
CA LYS A 87 23.00 -31.09 15.40
C LYS A 87 22.18 -32.37 15.33
N SER A 88 20.86 -32.27 15.23
CA SER A 88 19.95 -33.43 15.23
C SER A 88 19.66 -33.97 13.83
N HIS A 89 19.91 -33.16 12.79
CA HIS A 89 19.66 -33.47 11.38
C HIS A 89 20.89 -33.17 10.52
N PRO A 90 22.00 -33.95 10.66
CA PRO A 90 23.20 -33.75 9.86
C PRO A 90 22.97 -33.94 8.35
N GLU A 91 21.90 -34.64 7.96
CA GLU A 91 21.45 -34.79 6.57
C GLU A 91 21.09 -33.48 5.87
N LEU A 92 20.87 -32.39 6.63
CA LEU A 92 20.67 -31.05 6.07
C LEU A 92 21.92 -30.52 5.36
N LYS A 93 23.13 -31.00 5.72
CA LYS A 93 24.40 -30.68 5.05
C LYS A 93 24.57 -29.18 4.76
N LEU A 94 24.41 -28.33 5.77
CA LEU A 94 24.29 -26.87 5.61
C LEU A 94 25.50 -26.21 4.92
N THR A 95 26.67 -26.86 4.91
CA THR A 95 27.91 -26.37 4.32
C THR A 95 28.16 -26.84 2.88
N ASP A 96 27.33 -27.73 2.35
CA ASP A 96 27.59 -28.43 1.07
C ASP A 96 26.95 -27.69 -0.12
N ALA A 97 26.84 -26.37 -0.03
CA ALA A 97 26.25 -25.58 -1.10
C ALA A 97 27.07 -25.74 -2.40
N PRO A 98 26.41 -25.95 -3.56
CA PRO A 98 27.12 -26.06 -4.82
C PRO A 98 27.87 -24.77 -5.16
N LEU A 99 29.03 -24.89 -5.79
CA LEU A 99 29.80 -23.75 -6.26
C LEU A 99 29.40 -23.41 -7.71
N PRO A 100 29.38 -22.12 -8.08
CA PRO A 100 29.09 -21.71 -9.46
C PRO A 100 30.19 -22.18 -10.41
N SER A 101 29.79 -22.66 -11.59
CA SER A 101 30.70 -23.04 -12.66
C SER A 101 31.22 -21.81 -13.43
N GLN A 102 32.25 -22.00 -14.26
CA GLN A 102 32.72 -20.93 -15.16
C GLN A 102 31.66 -20.52 -16.19
N ASP A 103 30.80 -21.46 -16.58
CA ASP A 103 29.68 -21.20 -17.49
C ASP A 103 28.62 -20.34 -16.80
N ASP A 104 28.38 -20.52 -15.49
CA ASP A 104 27.46 -19.69 -14.72
C ASP A 104 27.95 -18.24 -14.63
N VAL A 105 29.26 -18.05 -14.38
CA VAL A 105 29.89 -16.73 -14.38
C VAL A 105 29.76 -16.07 -15.75
N THR A 106 30.04 -16.82 -16.82
CA THR A 106 29.95 -16.31 -18.21
C THR A 106 28.52 -15.96 -18.58
N ARG A 107 27.55 -16.79 -18.19
CA ARG A 107 26.12 -16.58 -18.41
C ARG A 107 25.62 -15.36 -17.65
N PHE A 108 26.01 -15.21 -16.38
CA PHE A 108 25.67 -14.04 -15.57
C PHE A 108 26.19 -12.76 -16.22
N TYR A 109 27.47 -12.72 -16.60
CA TYR A 109 28.05 -11.55 -17.28
C TYR A 109 27.37 -11.25 -18.63
N THR A 110 27.04 -12.28 -19.41
CA THR A 110 26.42 -12.09 -20.73
C THR A 110 24.99 -11.56 -20.61
N ASN A 111 24.24 -12.00 -19.60
CA ASN A 111 22.82 -11.73 -19.46
C ASN A 111 22.50 -10.56 -18.52
N THR A 112 23.46 -10.04 -17.76
CA THR A 112 23.23 -8.92 -16.84
C THR A 112 23.29 -7.59 -17.60
N PRO A 113 22.18 -6.83 -17.69
CA PRO A 113 22.20 -5.53 -18.37
C PRO A 113 23.17 -4.55 -17.71
N GLY A 114 23.92 -3.79 -18.52
CA GLY A 114 24.85 -2.75 -18.04
C GLY A 114 26.19 -3.26 -17.48
N ILE A 115 26.36 -4.55 -17.20
CA ILE A 115 27.60 -5.07 -16.58
C ILE A 115 28.83 -4.90 -17.49
N LYS A 116 28.64 -4.94 -18.82
CA LYS A 116 29.71 -4.75 -19.81
C LYS A 116 30.27 -3.33 -19.81
N GLU A 117 29.55 -2.36 -19.27
CA GLU A 117 30.00 -0.97 -19.11
C GLU A 117 30.91 -0.83 -17.88
N MET A 118 30.83 -1.76 -16.92
CA MET A 118 31.61 -1.75 -15.68
C MET A 118 32.99 -2.40 -15.81
N GLY A 119 33.20 -3.25 -16.83
CA GLY A 119 34.48 -3.91 -17.06
C GLY A 119 34.38 -5.14 -17.94
N THR A 120 35.52 -5.74 -18.27
CA THR A 120 35.57 -6.99 -19.04
C THR A 120 35.28 -8.19 -18.13
N LEU A 121 34.78 -9.29 -18.72
CA LEU A 121 34.56 -10.55 -18.00
C LEU A 121 35.81 -11.00 -17.23
N GLU A 122 36.99 -10.87 -17.83
CA GLU A 122 38.25 -11.23 -17.18
C GLU A 122 38.48 -10.45 -15.88
N LYS A 123 38.29 -9.12 -15.91
CA LYS A 123 38.48 -8.26 -14.74
C LYS A 123 37.42 -8.50 -13.66
N MET A 124 36.19 -8.80 -14.07
CA MET A 124 35.05 -8.95 -13.14
C MET A 124 34.84 -10.40 -12.68
N ARG A 125 35.56 -11.38 -13.24
CA ARG A 125 35.33 -12.81 -12.99
C ARG A 125 35.32 -13.15 -11.51
N ALA A 126 36.30 -12.66 -10.76
CA ALA A 126 36.43 -12.95 -9.33
C ALA A 126 35.24 -12.40 -8.53
N GLU A 127 34.85 -11.14 -8.79
CA GLU A 127 33.73 -10.50 -8.12
C GLU A 127 32.39 -11.18 -8.44
N ILE A 128 32.15 -11.51 -9.72
CA ILE A 128 30.96 -12.25 -10.14
C ILE A 128 30.93 -13.64 -9.51
N THR A 129 32.06 -14.32 -9.46
CA THR A 129 32.16 -15.65 -8.83
C THR A 129 31.80 -15.56 -7.35
N GLU A 130 32.32 -14.57 -6.63
CA GLU A 130 32.04 -14.38 -5.21
C GLU A 130 30.57 -14.00 -4.94
N TYR A 131 29.99 -13.16 -5.80
CA TYR A 131 28.56 -12.87 -5.79
C TYR A 131 27.73 -14.15 -6.00
N LEU A 132 28.04 -14.94 -7.04
CA LEU A 132 27.31 -16.16 -7.35
C LEU A 132 27.44 -17.22 -6.27
N LYS A 133 28.59 -17.34 -5.60
CA LYS A 133 28.73 -18.22 -4.42
C LYS A 133 27.72 -17.88 -3.33
N LYS A 134 27.52 -16.59 -3.04
CA LYS A 134 26.52 -16.13 -2.06
C LYS A 134 25.09 -16.44 -2.50
N VAL A 135 24.81 -16.27 -3.80
CA VAL A 135 23.50 -16.61 -4.37
C VAL A 135 23.23 -18.11 -4.25
N TYR A 136 24.19 -18.96 -4.62
CA TYR A 136 24.07 -20.42 -4.56
C TYR A 136 23.91 -20.90 -3.11
N ALA A 137 24.72 -20.37 -2.19
CA ALA A 137 24.60 -20.68 -0.77
C ALA A 137 23.23 -20.28 -0.21
N SER A 138 22.71 -19.10 -0.57
CA SER A 138 21.39 -18.64 -0.13
C SER A 138 20.25 -19.53 -0.66
N ALA A 139 20.28 -19.89 -1.95
CA ALA A 139 19.30 -20.78 -2.56
C ALA A 139 19.35 -22.18 -1.95
N TYR A 140 20.55 -22.71 -1.72
CA TYR A 140 20.75 -24.00 -1.07
C TYR A 140 20.17 -24.03 0.35
N LEU A 141 20.44 -23.01 1.17
CA LEU A 141 19.87 -22.90 2.52
C LEU A 141 18.35 -22.75 2.49
N GLU A 142 17.79 -22.09 1.47
CA GLU A 142 16.34 -22.03 1.27
C GLU A 142 15.74 -23.43 1.04
N GLU A 143 16.34 -24.23 0.15
CA GLU A 143 15.88 -25.61 -0.08
C GLU A 143 15.96 -26.46 1.19
N ARG A 144 17.03 -26.33 1.97
CA ARG A 144 17.17 -27.04 3.26
C ARG A 144 16.13 -26.61 4.29
N TYR A 145 15.77 -25.33 4.30
CA TYR A 145 14.74 -24.80 5.16
C TYR A 145 13.35 -25.35 4.78
N GLN A 146 13.03 -25.38 3.49
CA GLN A 146 11.78 -25.97 3.00
C GLN A 146 11.70 -27.46 3.34
N LEU A 147 12.79 -28.21 3.12
CA LEU A 147 12.87 -29.62 3.50
C LEU A 147 12.60 -29.82 5.01
N ALA A 148 13.14 -28.97 5.88
CA ALA A 148 12.91 -29.06 7.32
C ALA A 148 11.43 -28.85 7.70
N ILE A 149 10.72 -27.98 6.99
CA ILE A 149 9.27 -27.77 7.17
C ILE A 149 8.50 -28.99 6.65
N GLU A 150 8.80 -29.46 5.43
CA GLU A 150 8.14 -30.62 4.79
C GLU A 150 8.28 -31.90 5.63
N LYS A 151 9.44 -32.09 6.27
CA LYS A 151 9.70 -33.22 7.16
C LYS A 151 9.07 -33.07 8.55
N GLY A 152 8.48 -31.91 8.85
CA GLY A 152 7.89 -31.61 10.15
C GLY A 152 8.92 -31.40 11.26
N TRP A 153 10.19 -31.19 10.92
CA TRP A 153 11.25 -30.91 11.90
C TRP A 153 11.14 -29.49 12.47
N ALA A 154 10.53 -28.58 11.71
CA ALA A 154 10.25 -27.22 12.13
C ALA A 154 8.79 -26.85 11.83
N ASN A 155 8.08 -26.45 12.89
CA ASN A 155 6.78 -25.79 12.75
C ASN A 155 6.99 -24.27 12.74
N VAL A 156 6.60 -23.61 11.65
CA VAL A 156 6.80 -22.17 11.45
C VAL A 156 5.48 -21.44 11.68
N TYR A 157 5.43 -20.62 12.73
CA TYR A 157 4.24 -19.85 13.10
C TYR A 157 4.31 -18.38 12.65
N LEU A 158 5.45 -17.92 12.13
CA LEU A 158 5.57 -16.57 11.57
C LEU A 158 4.80 -16.50 10.25
N GLN A 159 3.68 -15.77 10.21
CA GLN A 159 2.90 -15.59 8.98
C GLN A 159 3.24 -14.25 8.32
N ALA A 160 3.01 -14.15 7.02
CA ALA A 160 3.05 -12.86 6.35
C ALA A 160 1.96 -11.94 6.91
N PRO A 161 2.19 -10.62 6.99
CA PRO A 161 1.12 -9.68 7.30
C PRO A 161 0.01 -9.84 6.25
N LEU A 162 -1.26 -9.79 6.69
CA LEU A 162 -2.41 -9.91 5.77
C LEU A 162 -2.28 -8.87 4.66
N GLU A 163 -2.69 -9.21 3.44
CA GLU A 163 -2.72 -8.22 2.36
C GLU A 163 -3.64 -7.07 2.78
N PHE A 164 -3.12 -5.83 2.77
CA PHE A 164 -3.97 -4.66 2.96
C PHE A 164 -4.78 -4.44 1.70
N LYS A 165 -5.98 -5.01 1.64
CA LYS A 165 -6.95 -4.65 0.60
C LYS A 165 -7.66 -3.39 1.03
N LEU A 166 -7.07 -2.25 0.67
CA LEU A 166 -7.71 -0.96 0.86
C LEU A 166 -8.98 -0.93 0.02
N LYS A 167 -10.11 -0.54 0.63
CA LYS A 167 -11.33 -0.19 -0.10
C LYS A 167 -11.32 1.31 -0.39
N ALA A 168 -11.24 1.67 -1.66
CA ALA A 168 -11.28 3.05 -2.11
C ALA A 168 -12.50 3.31 -2.97
N GLU A 169 -13.32 4.28 -2.59
CA GLU A 169 -14.42 4.76 -3.42
C GLU A 169 -13.87 5.58 -4.59
N ILE A 170 -14.46 5.43 -5.78
CA ILE A 170 -14.07 6.22 -6.96
C ILE A 170 -14.61 7.66 -6.89
N ASN A 171 -15.80 7.87 -6.32
CA ASN A 171 -16.54 9.15 -6.21
C ASN A 171 -16.28 10.12 -7.38
N THR A 172 -15.55 11.19 -7.10
CA THR A 172 -15.25 12.35 -7.96
C THR A 172 -14.16 12.12 -9.02
N ALA A 173 -13.50 10.96 -9.00
CA ALA A 173 -12.36 10.68 -9.87
C ALA A 173 -12.70 10.95 -11.34
N MET A 174 -11.73 11.49 -12.08
CA MET A 174 -11.83 11.59 -13.54
C MET A 174 -11.37 10.28 -14.16
N LEU A 175 -12.21 9.68 -15.01
CA LEU A 175 -11.93 8.44 -15.71
C LEU A 175 -11.26 8.71 -17.06
N TRP A 176 -10.26 7.90 -17.43
CA TRP A 176 -9.45 8.12 -18.64
C TRP A 176 -10.23 8.01 -19.95
N SER A 177 -11.22 7.12 -20.01
CA SER A 177 -12.11 6.96 -21.15
C SER A 177 -13.54 6.79 -20.64
N ASP A 178 -14.50 7.42 -21.33
CA ASP A 178 -15.93 7.23 -21.07
C ASP A 178 -16.33 5.77 -21.31
N GLU A 179 -17.42 5.38 -20.63
CA GLU A 179 -17.98 4.04 -20.44
C GLU A 179 -18.52 3.35 -21.72
N GLY A 180 -17.95 3.62 -22.89
CA GLY A 180 -18.16 2.78 -24.06
C GLY A 180 -17.42 1.47 -23.85
N ASP A 181 -18.12 0.46 -23.32
CA ASP A 181 -17.65 -0.91 -23.03
C ASP A 181 -16.98 -1.13 -21.64
N SER A 182 -17.19 -0.24 -20.65
CA SER A 182 -16.50 -0.29 -19.34
C SER A 182 -17.08 -1.22 -18.27
N SER A 183 -18.28 -1.78 -18.48
CA SER A 183 -18.87 -2.72 -17.52
C SER A 183 -18.11 -4.05 -17.38
N SER A 184 -17.15 -4.31 -18.28
CA SER A 184 -16.29 -5.50 -18.26
C SER A 184 -14.97 -5.33 -17.51
N ARG A 185 -14.52 -4.08 -17.27
CA ARG A 185 -13.21 -3.81 -16.65
C ARG A 185 -13.32 -4.00 -15.14
N ARG A 186 -12.92 -5.17 -14.64
CA ARG A 186 -12.96 -5.53 -13.22
C ARG A 186 -11.66 -5.25 -12.48
N VAL A 187 -10.73 -4.52 -13.10
CA VAL A 187 -9.50 -4.03 -12.47
C VAL A 187 -9.41 -2.52 -12.67
N PHE A 188 -8.97 -1.80 -11.64
CA PHE A 188 -8.90 -0.33 -11.67
C PHE A 188 -7.58 0.15 -11.08
N LEU A 189 -6.98 1.13 -11.76
CA LEU A 189 -5.81 1.87 -11.30
C LEU A 189 -6.21 3.34 -11.06
N LEU A 190 -6.28 3.72 -9.79
CA LEU A 190 -6.62 5.07 -9.34
C LEU A 190 -5.36 5.83 -8.93
N GLU A 191 -5.07 6.93 -9.61
CA GLU A 191 -3.96 7.83 -9.31
C GLU A 191 -4.42 8.98 -8.40
N TYR A 192 -3.70 9.21 -7.30
CA TYR A 192 -3.72 10.45 -6.53
C TYR A 192 -2.50 11.28 -6.87
N SER A 193 -2.73 12.46 -7.44
CA SER A 193 -1.66 13.24 -8.08
C SER A 193 -1.71 14.72 -7.74
N ASP A 194 -0.56 15.37 -7.94
CA ASP A 194 -0.33 16.80 -7.73
C ASP A 194 0.41 17.36 -8.94
N PHE A 195 -0.15 18.41 -9.55
CA PHE A 195 0.41 19.02 -10.76
C PHE A 195 1.76 19.73 -10.58
N GLN A 196 2.16 20.08 -9.36
CA GLN A 196 3.48 20.62 -9.05
C GLN A 196 4.48 19.55 -8.59
N CYS A 197 4.05 18.30 -8.39
CA CYS A 197 4.94 17.23 -7.94
C CYS A 197 5.82 16.69 -9.09
N PRO A 198 7.16 16.73 -8.97
CA PRO A 198 8.06 16.24 -10.01
C PRO A 198 7.97 14.73 -10.25
N PHE A 199 7.59 13.95 -9.23
CA PHE A 199 7.38 12.51 -9.38
C PHE A 199 6.06 12.18 -10.09
N CYS A 200 5.02 13.01 -9.90
CA CYS A 200 3.76 12.89 -10.65
C CYS A 200 4.00 13.15 -12.13
N LYS A 201 4.80 14.16 -12.48
CA LYS A 201 5.24 14.40 -13.87
C LYS A 201 5.99 13.18 -14.43
N ARG A 202 6.94 12.63 -13.66
CA ARG A 202 7.79 11.52 -14.11
C ARG A 202 7.02 10.25 -14.44
N VAL A 203 5.97 9.93 -13.68
CA VAL A 203 5.21 8.68 -13.83
C VAL A 203 4.23 8.70 -15.01
N GLN A 204 3.87 9.87 -15.55
CA GLN A 204 2.88 9.95 -16.65
C GLN A 204 3.30 9.14 -17.88
N GLY A 205 4.58 9.12 -18.24
CA GLY A 205 5.07 8.29 -19.34
C GLY A 205 4.90 6.78 -19.12
N THR A 206 4.92 6.34 -17.86
CA THR A 206 4.60 4.95 -17.48
C THR A 206 3.09 4.70 -17.61
N LEU A 207 2.26 5.61 -17.09
CA LEU A 207 0.80 5.51 -17.16
C LEU A 207 0.29 5.51 -18.60
N ASP A 208 0.88 6.30 -19.49
CA ASP A 208 0.51 6.30 -20.92
C ASP A 208 0.79 4.96 -21.60
N LYS A 209 1.90 4.29 -21.24
CA LYS A 209 2.19 2.93 -21.73
C LYS A 209 1.18 1.93 -21.19
N LEU A 210 0.85 2.01 -19.90
CA LEU A 210 -0.14 1.13 -19.27
C LEU A 210 -1.53 1.30 -19.86
N ARG A 211 -1.98 2.55 -20.07
CA ARG A 211 -3.26 2.86 -20.71
C ARG A 211 -3.33 2.27 -22.12
N LYS A 212 -2.23 2.29 -22.88
CA LYS A 212 -2.17 1.66 -24.22
C LYS A 212 -2.24 0.13 -24.13
N LEU A 213 -1.50 -0.48 -23.20
CA LEU A 213 -1.42 -1.94 -23.05
C LEU A 213 -2.72 -2.55 -22.51
N TYR A 214 -3.34 -1.91 -21.51
CA TYR A 214 -4.45 -2.46 -20.73
C TYR A 214 -5.77 -1.73 -20.90
N SER A 215 -5.90 -0.87 -21.93
CA SER A 215 -7.12 -0.06 -22.17
C SER A 215 -8.42 -0.85 -22.16
N LYS A 216 -8.42 -2.14 -22.51
CA LYS A 216 -9.62 -2.99 -22.54
C LYS A 216 -9.90 -3.72 -21.23
N GLU A 217 -8.91 -3.84 -20.35
CA GLU A 217 -8.97 -4.72 -19.18
C GLU A 217 -8.94 -3.95 -17.86
N VAL A 218 -8.29 -2.78 -17.86
CA VAL A 218 -8.09 -1.94 -16.68
C VAL A 218 -8.72 -0.58 -16.89
N GLN A 219 -9.52 -0.14 -15.92
CA GLN A 219 -10.01 1.23 -15.84
C GLN A 219 -8.96 2.12 -15.17
N PHE A 220 -8.71 3.30 -15.72
CA PHE A 220 -7.79 4.27 -15.15
C PHE A 220 -8.57 5.47 -14.64
N GLY A 221 -8.21 5.94 -13.44
CA GLY A 221 -8.81 7.10 -12.79
C GLY A 221 -7.77 8.05 -12.21
N TYR A 222 -8.16 9.31 -12.06
CA TYR A 222 -7.35 10.37 -11.48
C TYR A 222 -8.12 11.09 -10.36
N ARG A 223 -7.46 11.37 -9.25
CA ARG A 223 -7.92 12.18 -8.13
C ARG A 223 -6.89 13.22 -7.72
N HIS A 224 -7.40 14.37 -7.28
CA HIS A 224 -6.56 15.47 -6.84
C HIS A 224 -5.99 15.19 -5.45
N PHE A 225 -4.69 15.38 -5.28
CA PHE A 225 -4.04 15.38 -3.97
C PHE A 225 -3.01 16.53 -3.89
N PRO A 226 -3.47 17.80 -4.00
CA PRO A 226 -2.58 18.96 -3.98
C PRO A 226 -1.94 19.11 -2.60
N LEU A 227 -0.63 18.94 -2.53
CA LEU A 227 0.17 19.02 -1.31
C LEU A 227 0.22 20.47 -0.81
N GLU A 228 0.18 20.64 0.51
CA GLU A 228 0.02 21.96 1.13
C GLU A 228 1.17 22.93 0.80
N PHE A 229 2.39 22.41 0.64
CA PHE A 229 3.57 23.19 0.28
C PHE A 229 3.62 23.58 -1.21
N HIS A 230 2.73 23.04 -2.04
CA HIS A 230 2.60 23.39 -3.46
C HIS A 230 1.53 24.48 -3.65
N LYS A 231 1.98 25.74 -3.63
CA LYS A 231 1.11 26.94 -3.60
C LYS A 231 0.11 27.07 -4.76
N GLU A 232 0.44 26.52 -5.93
CA GLU A 232 -0.37 26.61 -7.15
C GLU A 232 -1.17 25.33 -7.43
N ALA A 233 -0.80 24.19 -6.82
CA ALA A 233 -1.40 22.89 -7.10
C ALA A 233 -2.92 22.87 -6.90
N LYS A 234 -3.44 23.54 -5.87
CA LYS A 234 -4.90 23.66 -5.62
C LYS A 234 -5.61 24.38 -6.77
N TYR A 235 -5.03 25.47 -7.28
CA TYR A 235 -5.61 26.23 -8.39
C TYR A 235 -5.47 25.49 -9.72
N MET A 236 -4.38 24.77 -9.93
CA MET A 236 -4.20 23.88 -11.08
C MET A 236 -5.25 22.76 -11.08
N ALA A 237 -5.50 22.13 -9.92
CA ALA A 237 -6.56 21.13 -9.72
C ALA A 237 -7.96 21.69 -10.01
N GLU A 238 -8.30 22.86 -9.46
CA GLU A 238 -9.56 23.54 -9.76
C GLU A 238 -9.69 23.86 -11.27
N SER A 239 -8.58 24.24 -11.92
CA SER A 239 -8.58 24.60 -13.34
C SER A 239 -8.84 23.42 -14.28
N VAL A 240 -8.30 22.23 -13.98
CA VAL A 240 -8.60 21.03 -14.79
C VAL A 240 -10.04 20.60 -14.63
N GLU A 241 -10.66 20.79 -13.45
CA GLU A 241 -12.10 20.58 -13.28
C GLU A 241 -12.94 21.63 -14.04
N CYS A 242 -12.50 22.90 -14.08
CA CYS A 242 -13.13 23.90 -14.96
C CYS A 242 -12.97 23.59 -16.45
N ALA A 243 -11.91 22.88 -16.85
CA ALA A 243 -11.74 22.38 -18.21
C ALA A 243 -12.56 21.10 -18.47
N ARG A 244 -12.74 20.25 -17.45
CA ARG A 244 -13.60 19.04 -17.48
C ARG A 244 -15.03 19.37 -17.87
N ASP A 245 -15.55 20.51 -17.40
CA ASP A 245 -16.84 21.10 -17.77
C ASP A 245 -17.05 21.29 -19.28
N GLN A 246 -15.97 21.25 -20.06
CA GLN A 246 -15.92 21.42 -21.51
C GLN A 246 -15.20 20.25 -22.21
N GLY A 247 -15.04 19.11 -21.52
CA GLY A 247 -14.41 17.91 -22.06
C GLY A 247 -12.91 18.05 -22.33
N ARG A 248 -12.20 18.88 -21.55
CA ARG A 248 -10.77 19.18 -21.72
C ARG A 248 -9.90 18.90 -20.49
N PHE A 249 -10.33 17.97 -19.63
CA PHE A 249 -9.57 17.62 -18.43
C PHE A 249 -8.19 17.05 -18.78
N TRP A 250 -8.16 16.01 -19.63
CA TRP A 250 -6.94 15.25 -19.92
C TRP A 250 -5.93 16.06 -20.71
N GLU A 251 -6.40 16.90 -21.64
CA GLU A 251 -5.58 17.81 -22.43
C GLU A 251 -4.91 18.89 -21.56
N LEU A 252 -5.65 19.49 -20.62
CA LEU A 252 -5.08 20.47 -19.71
C LEU A 252 -4.11 19.82 -18.70
N GLN A 253 -4.47 18.65 -18.17
CA GLN A 253 -3.60 17.85 -17.31
C GLN A 253 -2.27 17.52 -18.02
N LYS A 254 -2.33 17.05 -19.27
CA LYS A 254 -1.15 16.71 -20.06
C LYS A 254 -0.25 17.93 -20.25
N LEU A 255 -0.84 19.09 -20.55
CA LEU A 255 -0.09 20.33 -20.67
C LEU A 255 0.62 20.71 -19.36
N PHE A 256 -0.03 20.58 -18.20
CA PHE A 256 0.62 20.86 -16.92
C PHE A 256 1.83 19.97 -16.65
N TYR A 257 1.74 18.68 -16.96
CA TYR A 257 2.88 17.77 -16.79
C TYR A 257 3.97 17.98 -17.85
N ASP A 258 3.62 18.25 -19.11
CA ASP A 258 4.61 18.38 -20.18
C ASP A 258 5.33 19.73 -20.18
N ASN A 259 4.71 20.79 -19.65
CA ASN A 259 5.24 22.14 -19.76
C ASN A 259 6.58 22.30 -19.04
N LYS A 260 7.45 23.13 -19.63
CA LYS A 260 8.72 23.54 -19.03
C LYS A 260 8.63 24.86 -18.27
N ASP A 261 7.70 25.74 -18.67
CA ASP A 261 7.50 27.02 -18.00
C ASP A 261 6.72 26.86 -16.68
N PRO A 262 6.96 27.75 -15.70
CA PRO A 262 6.18 27.78 -14.46
C PRO A 262 4.68 27.97 -14.74
N VAL A 263 3.87 27.04 -14.23
CA VAL A 263 2.42 27.21 -14.19
C VAL A 263 2.05 27.91 -12.88
N SER A 264 1.21 28.94 -12.97
CA SER A 264 0.72 29.69 -11.82
C SER A 264 -0.72 30.15 -12.04
N ARG A 265 -1.39 30.55 -10.96
CA ARG A 265 -2.76 31.07 -11.00
C ARG A 265 -2.99 32.18 -12.03
N THR A 266 -1.97 32.96 -12.39
CA THR A 266 -2.09 34.08 -13.32
C THR A 266 -2.11 33.62 -14.78
N ASN A 267 -1.56 32.45 -15.11
CA ASN A 267 -1.45 31.97 -16.49
C ASN A 267 -2.29 30.73 -16.82
N LEU A 268 -3.09 30.19 -15.88
CA LEU A 268 -3.98 29.03 -16.09
C LEU A 268 -4.89 29.16 -17.32
N HIS A 269 -5.39 30.38 -17.60
CA HIS A 269 -6.23 30.65 -18.76
C HIS A 269 -5.51 30.42 -20.10
N GLN A 270 -4.20 30.66 -20.16
CA GLN A 270 -3.39 30.43 -21.36
C GLN A 270 -3.24 28.93 -21.63
N PHE A 271 -3.03 28.13 -20.58
CA PHE A 271 -2.98 26.68 -20.68
C PHE A 271 -4.33 26.08 -21.07
N ALA A 272 -5.43 26.57 -20.48
CA ALA A 272 -6.77 26.15 -20.87
C ALA A 272 -7.06 26.44 -22.35
N LYS A 273 -6.66 27.62 -22.86
CA LYS A 273 -6.75 27.93 -24.29
C LYS A 273 -5.93 26.95 -25.14
N LYS A 274 -4.68 26.66 -24.75
CA LYS A 274 -3.82 25.65 -25.42
C LYS A 274 -4.42 24.24 -25.37
N ALA A 275 -5.13 23.90 -24.29
CA ALA A 275 -5.85 22.64 -24.12
C ALA A 275 -7.10 22.54 -25.01
N GLY A 276 -7.48 23.61 -25.72
CA GLY A 276 -8.66 23.62 -26.58
C GLY A 276 -9.98 23.87 -25.83
N VAL A 277 -9.94 24.52 -24.65
CA VAL A 277 -11.13 25.01 -23.96
C VAL A 277 -11.78 26.11 -24.82
N LYS A 278 -13.02 25.86 -25.28
CA LYS A 278 -13.69 26.73 -26.26
C LYS A 278 -14.29 27.98 -25.62
N ASN A 279 -15.00 27.84 -24.50
CA ASN A 279 -15.63 28.95 -23.80
C ASN A 279 -14.73 29.44 -22.66
N MET A 280 -13.80 30.34 -23.00
CA MET A 280 -12.87 30.91 -22.04
C MET A 280 -13.53 31.79 -20.98
N ARG A 281 -14.66 32.44 -21.31
CA ARG A 281 -15.43 33.23 -20.33
C ARG A 281 -15.99 32.33 -19.23
N ARG A 282 -16.63 31.21 -19.61
CA ARG A 282 -17.14 30.20 -18.66
C ARG A 282 -16.01 29.61 -17.81
N PHE A 283 -14.86 29.32 -18.42
CA PHE A 283 -13.69 28.82 -17.70
C PHE A 283 -13.16 29.83 -16.66
N GLN A 284 -13.01 31.10 -17.04
CA GLN A 284 -12.55 32.15 -16.15
C GLN A 284 -13.53 32.42 -15.00
N THR A 285 -14.84 32.42 -15.28
CA THR A 285 -15.87 32.50 -14.23
C THR A 285 -15.77 31.32 -13.26
N CYS A 286 -15.68 30.09 -13.77
CA CYS A 286 -15.52 28.88 -12.94
C CYS A 286 -14.31 28.96 -12.00
N LEU A 287 -13.17 29.44 -12.50
CA LEU A 287 -11.97 29.64 -11.70
C LEU A 287 -12.12 30.77 -10.68
N LYS A 288 -12.69 31.91 -11.09
CA LYS A 288 -12.90 33.07 -10.20
C LYS A 288 -13.82 32.71 -9.03
N GLU A 289 -14.88 31.98 -9.30
CA GLU A 289 -15.84 31.49 -8.30
C GLU A 289 -15.31 30.31 -7.50
N ARG A 290 -14.17 29.74 -7.91
CA ARG A 290 -13.59 28.51 -7.34
C ARG A 290 -14.62 27.39 -7.25
N LYS A 291 -15.41 27.23 -8.31
CA LYS A 291 -16.54 26.28 -8.40
C LYS A 291 -16.20 24.86 -7.92
N TYR A 292 -14.95 24.43 -8.11
CA TYR A 292 -14.48 23.08 -7.80
C TYR A 292 -13.60 22.96 -6.54
N LYS A 293 -13.50 24.01 -5.72
CA LYS A 293 -12.73 24.00 -4.47
C LYS A 293 -13.12 22.84 -3.55
N ASP A 294 -14.41 22.62 -3.35
CA ASP A 294 -14.90 21.62 -2.41
C ASP A 294 -14.68 20.19 -2.91
N ARG A 295 -14.78 19.97 -4.23
CA ARG A 295 -14.41 18.71 -4.89
C ARG A 295 -12.94 18.38 -4.64
N VAL A 296 -12.04 19.30 -5.01
CA VAL A 296 -10.59 19.13 -4.81
C VAL A 296 -10.25 18.89 -3.34
N SER A 297 -10.92 19.60 -2.43
CA SER A 297 -10.74 19.42 -0.99
C SER A 297 -11.28 18.07 -0.50
N SER A 298 -12.35 17.54 -1.10
CA SER A 298 -12.88 16.21 -0.80
C SER A 298 -11.93 15.12 -1.24
N ASP A 299 -11.41 15.19 -2.48
CA ASP A 299 -10.43 14.22 -3.00
C ASP A 299 -9.21 14.12 -2.08
N LEU A 300 -8.68 15.27 -1.63
CA LEU A 300 -7.57 15.34 -0.68
C LEU A 300 -7.91 14.65 0.64
N ARG A 301 -9.07 14.97 1.25
CA ARG A 301 -9.51 14.37 2.52
C ARG A 301 -9.73 12.87 2.39
N GLU A 302 -10.33 12.41 1.29
CA GLU A 302 -10.54 10.98 1.01
C GLU A 302 -9.20 10.26 0.89
N GLY A 303 -8.24 10.80 0.13
CA GLY A 303 -6.89 10.26 0.09
C GLY A 303 -6.24 10.18 1.48
N MET A 304 -6.37 11.24 2.29
CA MET A 304 -5.82 11.26 3.65
C MET A 304 -6.44 10.19 4.56
N LYS A 305 -7.77 9.95 4.45
CA LYS A 305 -8.49 8.88 5.17
C LYS A 305 -7.98 7.50 4.77
N LEU A 306 -7.62 7.32 3.50
CA LEU A 306 -7.00 6.09 2.99
C LEU A 306 -5.50 5.95 3.36
N GLY A 307 -4.98 6.87 4.19
CA GLY A 307 -3.58 6.84 4.63
C GLY A 307 -2.58 7.44 3.63
N ILE A 308 -3.04 8.08 2.55
CA ILE A 308 -2.16 8.74 1.59
C ILE A 308 -1.52 9.97 2.25
N ARG A 309 -0.21 10.11 2.07
CA ARG A 309 0.61 11.22 2.65
C ARG A 309 1.45 11.95 1.61
N GLY A 310 1.51 11.46 0.38
CA GLY A 310 2.36 12.00 -0.67
C GLY A 310 1.89 11.60 -2.06
N THR A 311 2.50 12.21 -3.08
CA THR A 311 2.15 11.98 -4.49
C THR A 311 3.38 11.64 -5.34
N PRO A 312 3.22 10.84 -6.41
CA PRO A 312 1.99 10.14 -6.76
C PRO A 312 1.76 8.95 -5.83
N THR A 313 0.50 8.65 -5.56
CA THR A 313 0.08 7.41 -4.89
C THR A 313 -0.99 6.73 -5.73
N PHE A 314 -0.94 5.42 -5.82
CA PHE A 314 -1.85 4.62 -6.63
C PHE A 314 -2.61 3.63 -5.76
N ILE A 315 -3.86 3.36 -6.15
CA ILE A 315 -4.63 2.23 -5.63
C ILE A 315 -4.95 1.36 -6.83
N LEU A 316 -4.49 0.11 -6.78
CA LEU A 316 -4.61 -0.85 -7.86
C LEU A 316 -5.24 -2.14 -7.33
N GLY A 317 -6.38 -2.54 -7.90
CA GLY A 317 -7.14 -3.66 -7.37
C GLY A 317 -8.32 -4.09 -8.23
N THR A 318 -9.11 -5.02 -7.67
CA THR A 318 -10.40 -5.40 -8.25
C THR A 318 -11.39 -4.24 -8.14
N TYR A 319 -12.18 -4.04 -9.18
CA TYR A 319 -13.16 -2.97 -9.29
C TYR A 319 -14.56 -3.53 -9.29
N ASP A 320 -15.35 -3.03 -8.36
CA ASP A 320 -16.78 -3.23 -8.34
C ASP A 320 -17.46 -2.02 -9.00
N PRO A 321 -18.02 -2.19 -10.22
CA PRO A 321 -18.71 -1.12 -10.92
C PRO A 321 -20.05 -0.73 -10.27
N GLU A 322 -20.68 -1.62 -9.49
CA GLU A 322 -21.97 -1.35 -8.84
C GLU A 322 -21.76 -0.44 -7.62
N THR A 323 -20.80 -0.79 -6.76
CA THR A 323 -20.47 0.03 -5.59
C THR A 323 -19.48 1.15 -5.89
N ARG A 324 -18.92 1.18 -7.12
CA ARG A 324 -17.85 2.10 -7.56
C ARG A 324 -16.67 2.11 -6.60
N THR A 325 -16.21 0.93 -6.20
CA THR A 325 -15.12 0.77 -5.23
C THR A 325 -13.99 -0.09 -5.80
N VAL A 326 -12.77 0.22 -5.38
CA VAL A 326 -11.56 -0.55 -5.71
C VAL A 326 -11.06 -1.22 -4.44
N HIS A 327 -10.90 -2.54 -4.50
CA HIS A 327 -10.31 -3.34 -3.44
C HIS A 327 -8.92 -3.79 -3.88
N GLY A 328 -7.89 -3.17 -3.31
CA GLY A 328 -6.55 -3.32 -3.86
C GLY A 328 -5.41 -2.89 -2.96
N GLU A 329 -4.23 -2.90 -3.56
CA GLU A 329 -3.00 -2.47 -2.91
C GLU A 329 -2.73 -0.99 -3.18
N LEU A 330 -2.03 -0.35 -2.24
CA LEU A 330 -1.53 1.00 -2.38
C LEU A 330 -0.08 0.97 -2.84
N MET A 331 0.25 1.75 -3.87
CA MET A 331 1.60 1.88 -4.40
C MET A 331 2.04 3.33 -4.35
N SER A 332 3.14 3.63 -3.66
CA SER A 332 3.64 5.00 -3.47
C SER A 332 4.82 5.33 -4.40
N GLY A 333 4.87 6.58 -4.87
CA GLY A 333 5.97 7.14 -5.65
C GLY A 333 5.88 6.85 -7.15
N ALA A 334 6.91 7.26 -7.89
CA ALA A 334 6.99 7.02 -9.34
C ALA A 334 7.31 5.54 -9.65
N VAL A 335 6.28 4.69 -9.53
CA VAL A 335 6.35 3.24 -9.72
C VAL A 335 6.78 2.89 -11.16
N SER A 336 7.62 1.85 -11.28
CA SER A 336 8.12 1.36 -12.58
C SER A 336 7.04 0.63 -13.38
N LEU A 337 7.20 0.60 -14.71
CA LEU A 337 6.29 -0.10 -15.62
C LEU A 337 6.14 -1.58 -15.24
N GLU A 338 7.25 -2.28 -14.96
CA GLU A 338 7.22 -3.70 -14.62
C GLU A 338 6.51 -3.99 -13.30
N LYS A 339 6.67 -3.12 -12.29
CA LYS A 339 5.95 -3.27 -11.01
C LYS A 339 4.44 -3.09 -11.20
N PHE A 340 4.02 -2.11 -12.01
CA PHE A 340 2.60 -1.97 -12.35
C PHE A 340 2.06 -3.17 -13.13
N LYS A 341 2.78 -3.65 -14.15
CA LYS A 341 2.38 -4.83 -14.93
C LYS A 341 2.19 -6.04 -14.01
N ALA A 342 3.16 -6.35 -13.16
CA ALA A 342 3.06 -7.46 -12.23
C ALA A 342 1.81 -7.40 -11.34
N SER A 343 1.46 -6.21 -10.84
CA SER A 343 0.27 -6.00 -10.02
C SER A 343 -1.03 -6.05 -10.83
N ILE A 344 -1.06 -5.46 -12.03
CA ILE A 344 -2.20 -5.55 -12.94
C ILE A 344 -2.50 -7.02 -13.29
N GLU A 345 -1.49 -7.79 -13.69
CA GLU A 345 -1.66 -9.21 -14.03
C GLU A 345 -2.16 -10.03 -12.83
N LYS A 346 -1.67 -9.73 -11.61
CA LYS A 346 -2.18 -10.33 -10.37
C LYS A 346 -3.69 -10.10 -10.23
N TYR A 347 -4.17 -8.86 -10.34
CA TYR A 347 -5.59 -8.57 -10.16
C TYR A 347 -6.47 -9.01 -11.32
N LEU A 348 -5.94 -9.04 -12.55
CA LEU A 348 -6.64 -9.62 -13.70
C LEU A 348 -6.84 -11.13 -13.51
N SER A 349 -5.82 -11.83 -13.01
CA SER A 349 -5.92 -13.26 -12.69
C SER A 349 -6.98 -13.53 -11.62
N ILE A 350 -6.97 -12.77 -10.52
CA ILE A 350 -7.98 -12.87 -9.46
C ILE A 350 -9.39 -12.64 -10.01
N SER A 351 -9.59 -11.56 -10.77
CA SER A 351 -10.90 -11.23 -11.32
C SER A 351 -11.43 -12.30 -12.29
N ARG A 352 -10.56 -12.89 -13.11
CA ARG A 352 -10.93 -14.00 -14.01
C ARG A 352 -11.32 -15.26 -13.24
N ALA A 353 -10.63 -15.57 -12.13
CA ALA A 353 -10.95 -16.70 -11.28
C ALA A 353 -12.32 -16.53 -10.60
N GLU A 354 -12.62 -15.34 -10.07
CA GLU A 354 -13.92 -15.01 -9.47
C GLU A 354 -15.07 -15.11 -10.48
N ALA A 355 -14.85 -14.63 -11.71
CA ALA A 355 -15.83 -14.74 -12.78
C ALA A 355 -16.13 -16.19 -13.20
N ASN A 356 -15.16 -17.09 -13.12
CA ASN A 356 -15.34 -18.52 -13.42
C ASN A 356 -16.07 -19.28 -12.31
N LEU A 357 -15.93 -18.85 -11.05
CA LEU A 357 -16.66 -19.44 -9.91
C LEU A 357 -18.12 -19.01 -9.82
N SER A 358 -18.46 -17.90 -10.48
CA SER A 358 -19.81 -17.31 -10.48
C SER A 358 -20.69 -17.77 -11.65
N ARG A 359 -20.16 -18.68 -12.50
CA ARG A 359 -20.86 -19.35 -13.61
C ARG A 359 -21.12 -20.79 -13.23
#